data_AF-A0A6L5EH67-F1
#
_entry.id   AF-A0A6L5EH67-F1
#
_cell.length_a   1.000
_cell.length_b   1.000
_cell.length_c   1.000
_cell.angle_alpha   90.00
_cell.angle_beta   90.00
_cell.angle_gamma   90.00
#
_symmetry.space_group_name_H-M   'P 1'
#
loop_
_entity.id
_entity.type
_entity.pdbx_description
1 polymer ?
#
loop_
_entity_poly.entity_id
_entity_poly.type
_entity_poly.pdbx_seq_one_letter_code
_entity_poly.pdbx_strand_id
1 'polypeptide(L)'
;DARDPNPHVRPVPGYGERIPVWLLGSSLYSAQLAAQLGLPFAFASHFAPDMLFQALHLYRSNFKPSARLEKPYAMVCINIIAADSNRDAEFLFTSMQQAFVKLRRGETGQLPPPV
;
A
#
# COMPACT_ATOMS: atom_id res chain seq x y z
N ASP A 1 -1.01 -3.87 24.37
CA ASP A 1 -1.07 -5.34 24.19
C ASP A 1 -2.46 -5.76 24.62
N ALA A 2 -3.24 -6.43 23.77
CA ALA A 2 -4.69 -6.65 23.95
C ALA A 2 -4.99 -7.77 24.98
N ARG A 3 -4.38 -7.68 26.16
CA ARG A 3 -4.42 -8.72 27.20
C ARG A 3 -5.13 -8.26 28.48
N ASP A 4 -5.62 -7.03 28.50
CA ASP A 4 -6.35 -6.46 29.63
C ASP A 4 -7.71 -7.16 29.78
N PRO A 5 -8.10 -7.70 30.93
CA PRO A 5 -9.43 -8.26 31.11
C PRO A 5 -10.56 -7.20 30.99
N ASN A 6 -10.28 -5.91 31.16
CA ASN A 6 -11.28 -4.83 31.06
C ASN A 6 -10.74 -3.57 30.31
N PRO A 7 -10.49 -3.68 28.99
CA PRO A 7 -9.92 -2.56 28.23
C PRO A 7 -10.95 -1.46 28.01
N HIS A 8 -10.53 -0.19 28.06
CA HIS A 8 -11.36 0.95 27.66
C HIS A 8 -11.82 0.89 26.19
N VAL A 9 -11.06 0.22 25.32
CA VAL A 9 -11.39 -0.01 23.91
C VAL A 9 -11.09 -1.46 23.54
N ARG A 10 -12.12 -2.20 23.10
CA ARG A 10 -12.01 -3.61 22.72
C ARG A 10 -12.15 -3.78 21.20
N PRO A 11 -11.08 -4.14 20.47
CA PRO A 11 -11.19 -4.54 19.07
C PRO A 11 -12.04 -5.81 18.91
N VAL A 12 -13.01 -5.78 17.98
CA VAL A 12 -13.83 -6.92 17.58
C VAL A 12 -13.91 -6.94 16.05
N PRO A 13 -13.45 -8.00 15.37
CA PRO A 13 -12.78 -9.20 15.89
C PRO A 13 -11.32 -8.94 16.30
N GLY A 14 -10.69 -9.93 16.96
CA GLY A 14 -9.23 -9.92 17.19
C GLY A 14 -8.75 -9.49 18.59
N TYR A 15 -9.62 -9.49 19.61
CA TYR A 15 -9.17 -9.27 20.99
C TYR A 15 -8.26 -10.41 21.46
N GLY A 16 -7.08 -10.09 22.01
CA GLY A 16 -6.07 -11.07 22.41
C GLY A 16 -5.22 -11.62 21.26
N GLU A 17 -5.58 -11.31 20.01
CA GLU A 17 -4.83 -11.78 18.85
C GLU A 17 -3.58 -10.94 18.58
N ARG A 18 -2.55 -11.59 18.04
CA ARG A 18 -1.30 -10.92 17.63
C ARG A 18 -1.41 -10.45 16.18
N ILE A 19 -2.20 -9.41 15.97
CA ILE A 19 -2.37 -8.82 14.63
C ILE A 19 -1.06 -8.14 14.20
N PRO A 20 -0.49 -8.51 13.03
CA PRO A 20 0.74 -7.90 12.55
C PRO A 20 0.51 -6.44 12.17
N VAL A 21 1.36 -5.56 12.68
CA VAL A 21 1.34 -4.12 12.34
C VAL A 21 2.16 -3.91 11.06
N TRP A 22 1.56 -3.22 10.10
CA TRP A 22 2.19 -2.83 8.84
C TRP A 22 2.35 -1.32 8.77
N LEU A 23 3.47 -0.85 8.22
CA LEU A 23 3.65 0.55 7.88
C LEU A 23 3.37 0.74 6.39
N LEU A 24 2.34 1.51 6.07
CA LEU A 24 2.00 1.91 4.71
C LEU A 24 2.61 3.28 4.44
N GLY A 25 3.25 3.45 3.28
CA GLY A 25 3.91 4.71 2.95
C GLY A 25 4.10 4.94 1.45
N SER A 26 4.26 6.21 1.08
CA SER A 26 4.46 6.69 -0.29
C SER A 26 5.69 7.59 -0.42
N SER A 27 6.60 7.55 0.56
CA SER A 27 7.81 8.40 0.60
C SER A 27 9.04 7.61 1.05
N LEU A 28 10.23 8.14 0.75
CA LEU A 28 11.49 7.54 1.22
C LEU A 28 11.61 7.55 2.75
N TYR A 29 11.05 8.58 3.41
CA TYR A 29 11.04 8.67 4.87
C TYR A 29 10.26 7.50 5.50
N SER A 30 9.08 7.17 4.95
CA SER A 30 8.29 6.05 5.44
C SER A 30 9.03 4.70 5.32
N ALA A 31 9.81 4.52 4.26
CA ALA A 31 10.66 3.34 4.08
C ALA A 31 11.79 3.27 5.12
N GLN A 32 12.44 4.39 5.41
CA GLN A 32 13.47 4.48 6.46
C GLN A 32 12.89 4.19 7.84
N LEU A 33 11.72 4.76 8.15
CA LEU A 33 11.04 4.55 9.43
C LEU A 33 10.66 3.08 9.62
N ALA A 34 10.08 2.43 8.61
CA ALA A 34 9.74 1.01 8.67
C ALA A 34 10.97 0.12 8.87
N ALA A 35 12.09 0.48 8.23
CA ALA A 35 13.36 -0.22 8.37
C ALA A 35 13.93 -0.10 9.79
N GLN A 36 13.93 1.11 10.36
CA GLN A 36 14.42 1.36 11.72
C GLN A 36 13.58 0.67 12.79
N LEU A 37 12.26 0.61 12.60
CA LEU A 37 11.34 -0.07 13.53
C LEU A 37 11.25 -1.59 13.30
N GLY A 38 11.90 -2.11 12.25
CA GLY A 38 11.86 -3.52 11.88
C GLY A 38 10.44 -4.02 11.60
N LEU A 39 9.63 -3.22 10.90
CA LEU A 39 8.24 -3.52 10.57
C LEU A 39 8.09 -4.00 9.12
N PRO A 40 7.06 -4.81 8.82
CA PRO A 40 6.58 -4.99 7.46
C PRO A 40 6.24 -3.65 6.80
N PHE A 41 6.66 -3.47 5.55
CA PHE A 41 6.47 -2.22 4.82
C PHE A 41 5.64 -2.43 3.55
N ALA A 42 4.65 -1.58 3.31
CA ALA A 42 3.86 -1.56 2.09
C ALA A 42 4.01 -0.20 1.37
N PHE A 43 4.60 -0.22 0.17
CA PHE A 43 4.86 1.00 -0.60
C PHE A 43 3.75 1.26 -1.64
N ALA A 44 3.14 2.44 -1.58
CA ALA A 44 2.08 2.84 -2.48
C ALA A 44 2.62 3.39 -3.82
N SER A 45 3.10 2.51 -4.69
CA SER A 45 3.72 2.88 -5.97
C SER A 45 2.77 3.55 -6.94
N HIS A 46 1.45 3.34 -6.82
CA HIS A 46 0.46 4.05 -7.63
C HIS A 46 0.42 5.57 -7.38
N PHE A 47 0.91 6.04 -6.23
CA PHE A 47 1.05 7.48 -5.95
C PHE A 47 2.44 8.02 -6.30
N ALA A 48 3.48 7.20 -6.14
CA ALA A 48 4.88 7.60 -6.32
C ALA A 48 5.67 6.51 -7.05
N PRO A 49 5.38 6.26 -8.34
CA PRO A 49 5.96 5.13 -9.08
C PRO A 49 7.48 5.24 -9.18
N ASP A 50 8.00 6.45 -9.43
CA ASP A 50 9.43 6.71 -9.61
C ASP A 50 10.26 6.41 -8.34
N MET A 51 9.63 6.51 -7.16
CA MET A 51 10.31 6.28 -5.88
C MET A 51 10.30 4.82 -5.43
N LEU A 52 9.58 3.92 -6.12
CA LEU A 52 9.38 2.54 -5.68
C LEU A 52 10.70 1.81 -5.41
N PHE A 53 11.58 1.73 -6.40
CA PHE A 53 12.81 0.96 -6.28
C PHE A 53 13.75 1.57 -5.24
N GLN A 54 13.83 2.89 -5.17
CA GLN A 54 14.64 3.59 -4.18
C GLN A 54 14.11 3.35 -2.75
N ALA A 55 12.79 3.40 -2.56
CA ALA A 55 12.16 3.12 -1.27
C ALA A 55 12.40 1.68 -0.81
N LEU A 56 12.24 0.70 -1.72
CA LEU A 56 12.50 -0.72 -1.41
C LEU A 56 13.99 -0.96 -1.10
N HIS A 57 14.89 -0.32 -1.85
CA HIS A 57 16.32 -0.40 -1.58
C HIS A 57 16.65 0.17 -0.19
N LEU A 58 16.17 1.38 0.12
CA LEU A 58 16.36 2.01 1.43
C LEU A 58 15.80 1.16 2.57
N TYR A 59 14.61 0.59 2.39
CA TYR A 59 13.99 -0.26 3.40
C TYR A 59 14.84 -1.51 3.67
N ARG A 60 15.26 -2.22 2.61
CA ARG A 60 16.03 -3.47 2.72
C ARG A 60 17.45 -3.24 3.26
N SER A 61 18.14 -2.20 2.77
CA SER A 61 19.52 -1.91 3.15
C SER A 61 19.66 -1.42 4.60
N ASN A 62 18.64 -0.73 5.12
CA ASN A 62 18.66 -0.17 6.49
C ASN A 62 17.83 -0.98 7.49
N PHE A 63 17.34 -2.16 7.08
CA PHE A 63 16.43 -2.95 7.90
C PHE A 63 17.11 -3.41 9.20
N LYS A 64 16.47 -3.12 10.33
CA LYS A 64 16.88 -3.62 11.64
C LYS A 64 15.91 -4.70 12.09
N PRO A 65 16.36 -5.94 12.32
CA PRO A 65 15.51 -6.98 12.89
C PRO A 65 14.84 -6.53 14.18
N SER A 66 13.59 -6.93 14.36
CA SER A 66 12.81 -6.63 15.57
C SER A 66 12.17 -7.91 16.11
N ALA A 67 11.56 -7.82 17.29
CA ALA A 67 10.78 -8.92 17.86
C ALA A 67 9.62 -9.38 16.96
N ARG A 68 9.27 -8.62 15.91
CA ARG A 68 8.21 -8.96 14.95
C ARG A 68 8.73 -9.59 13.67
N LEU A 69 9.98 -9.31 13.28
CA LEU A 69 10.46 -9.59 11.94
C LEU A 69 11.99 -9.73 11.91
N GLU A 70 12.49 -10.91 11.52
CA GLU A 70 13.94 -11.20 11.46
C GLU A 70 14.60 -10.73 10.16
N LYS A 71 13.82 -10.64 9.08
CA LYS A 71 14.27 -10.27 7.73
C LYS A 71 13.30 -9.25 7.14
N PRO A 72 13.75 -8.34 6.25
CA PRO A 72 12.88 -7.34 5.65
C PRO A 72 11.73 -8.00 4.88
N TYR A 73 10.51 -7.53 5.10
CA TYR A 73 9.31 -7.99 4.40
C TYR A 73 8.57 -6.80 3.81
N ALA A 74 8.49 -6.76 2.48
CA ALA A 74 7.95 -5.62 1.75
C ALA A 74 6.82 -6.05 0.82
N MET A 75 5.83 -5.18 0.68
CA MET A 75 4.72 -5.27 -0.26
C MET A 75 4.70 -4.02 -1.15
N VAL A 76 4.27 -4.17 -2.39
CA VAL A 76 4.11 -3.04 -3.34
C VAL A 76 2.65 -2.95 -3.75
N CYS A 77 2.06 -1.76 -3.63
CA CYS A 77 0.68 -1.52 -4.01
C CYS A 77 0.61 -0.89 -5.41
N ILE A 78 0.32 -1.73 -6.41
CA ILE A 78 0.14 -1.36 -7.81
C ILE A 78 -1.33 -1.35 -8.22
N ASN A 79 -1.70 -0.48 -9.15
CA ASN A 79 -2.99 -0.55 -9.84
C ASN A 79 -2.87 -1.54 -11.00
N ILE A 80 -3.79 -2.49 -11.08
CA ILE A 80 -3.84 -3.48 -12.17
C ILE A 80 -5.26 -3.46 -12.75
N ILE A 81 -5.34 -3.52 -14.08
CA ILE A 81 -6.56 -3.86 -14.82
C ILE A 81 -6.28 -5.18 -15.51
N ALA A 82 -7.11 -6.18 -15.23
CA ALA A 82 -6.97 -7.51 -15.78
C ALA A 82 -8.26 -7.89 -16.51
N ALA A 83 -8.10 -8.54 -17.66
CA ALA A 83 -9.18 -9.08 -18.48
C ALA A 83 -8.69 -10.34 -19.20
N ASP A 84 -9.60 -11.05 -19.87
CA ASP A 84 -9.29 -12.30 -20.58
C ASP A 84 -8.37 -12.09 -21.79
N SER A 85 -8.29 -10.86 -22.31
CA SER A 85 -7.36 -10.48 -23.37
C SER A 85 -6.74 -9.10 -23.13
N ASN A 86 -5.56 -8.85 -23.72
CA ASN A 86 -4.92 -7.54 -23.66
C ASN A 86 -5.81 -6.44 -24.25
N ARG A 87 -6.53 -6.75 -25.34
CA ARG A 87 -7.48 -5.83 -25.98
C ARG A 87 -8.58 -5.42 -25.01
N ASP A 88 -9.15 -6.38 -24.28
CA ASP A 88 -10.21 -6.09 -23.32
C ASP A 88 -9.68 -5.31 -22.12
N ALA A 89 -8.45 -5.60 -21.67
CA ALA A 89 -7.81 -4.85 -20.59
C ALA A 89 -7.52 -3.40 -21.00
N GLU A 90 -7.04 -3.18 -22.23
CA GLU A 90 -6.82 -1.85 -22.81
C GLU A 90 -8.13 -1.09 -22.95
N PHE A 91 -9.20 -1.74 -23.42
CA PHE A 91 -10.54 -1.17 -23.48
C PHE A 91 -11.04 -0.75 -22.08
N LEU A 92 -10.96 -1.63 -21.08
CA LEU A 92 -11.34 -1.31 -19.70
C LEU A 92 -10.47 -0.20 -19.08
N PHE A 93 -9.19 -0.10 -19.48
CA PHE A 93 -8.28 0.94 -19.00
C PHE A 93 -8.70 2.35 -19.42
N THR A 94 -9.42 2.49 -20.52
CA THR A 94 -9.91 3.81 -20.99
C THR A 94 -10.81 4.50 -19.97
N SER A 95 -11.53 3.77 -19.11
CA SER A 95 -12.30 4.33 -17.99
C SER A 95 -11.40 5.12 -17.02
N MET A 96 -10.26 4.54 -16.64
CA MET A 96 -9.29 5.19 -15.74
C MET A 96 -8.62 6.39 -16.41
N GLN A 97 -8.29 6.28 -17.71
CA GLN A 97 -7.73 7.39 -18.48
C GLN A 97 -8.69 8.58 -18.52
N GLN A 98 -9.96 8.32 -18.84
CA GLN A 98 -11.00 9.35 -18.86
C GLN A 98 -11.20 9.97 -17.48
N ALA A 99 -11.24 9.17 -16.40
CA ALA A 99 -11.36 9.68 -15.04
C ALA A 99 -10.20 10.63 -14.67
N PHE A 100 -8.98 10.31 -15.10
CA PHE A 100 -7.82 11.16 -14.85
C PHE A 100 -7.86 12.48 -15.64
N VAL A 101 -8.33 12.43 -16.89
CA VAL A 101 -8.55 13.64 -17.71
C VAL A 101 -9.62 14.53 -17.07
N LYS A 102 -10.74 13.95 -16.62
CA LYS A 102 -11.81 14.66 -15.93
C LYS A 102 -11.34 15.28 -14.62
N LEU A 103 -10.56 14.55 -13.82
CA LEU A 103 -9.95 15.05 -12.58
C LEU A 103 -9.09 16.28 -12.84
N ARG A 104 -8.26 16.27 -13.89
CA ARG A 104 -7.44 17.43 -14.29
C ARG A 104 -8.27 18.62 -14.78
N ARG A 105 -9.48 18.38 -15.27
CA ARG A 105 -10.45 19.43 -15.66
C ARG A 105 -11.33 19.93 -14.50
N GLY A 106 -11.18 19.35 -13.30
CA GLY A 106 -12.04 19.66 -12.15
C GLY A 106 -13.42 19.02 -12.20
N GLU A 107 -13.68 18.15 -13.18
CA GLU A 107 -14.97 17.48 -13.39
C GLU A 107 -14.99 16.15 -12.64
N THR A 108 -15.03 16.19 -11.31
CA THR A 108 -15.12 14.94 -10.52
C THR A 108 -16.49 14.28 -10.66
N GLY A 109 -16.52 12.95 -10.75
CA GLY A 109 -17.75 12.20 -10.95
C GLY A 109 -17.52 10.70 -10.91
N GLN A 110 -18.55 9.93 -11.27
CA GLN A 110 -18.45 8.48 -11.36
C GLN A 110 -17.45 8.04 -12.43
N LEU A 111 -16.89 6.84 -12.25
CA LEU A 111 -16.01 6.22 -13.22
C LEU A 111 -16.75 6.10 -14.57
N PRO A 112 -16.25 6.71 -15.65
CA PRO A 112 -16.93 6.67 -16.95
C PRO A 112 -16.85 5.26 -17.56
N PRO A 113 -17.82 4.89 -18.42
CA PRO A 113 -17.74 3.65 -19.17
C PRO A 113 -16.51 3.66 -20.11
N PRO A 114 -15.95 2.48 -20.43
CA PRO A 114 -14.83 2.36 -21.35
C PRO A 114 -15.23 2.77 -22.77
N VAL A 115 -14.27 3.28 -23.55
CA VAL A 115 -14.43 3.80 -24.92
C VAL A 115 -13.42 3.21 -25.89
#